data_AF-A0A5E4NCR8-F1
#
_entry.id   AF-A0A5E4NCR8-F1
#
_cell.length_a   1.000
_cell.length_b   1.000
_cell.length_c   1.000
_cell.angle_alpha   90.00
_cell.angle_beta   90.00
_cell.angle_gamma   90.00
#
_symmetry.space_group_name_H-M   'P 1'
#
loop_
_entity.id
_entity.type
_entity.pdbx_description
1 polymer ?
#
loop_
_entity_poly.entity_id
_entity_poly.type
_entity_poly.pdbx_seq_one_letter_code
_entity_poly.pdbx_strand_id
1 'polypeptide(L)'
;MSDKSSRTVWLSSKLKQFALDEEIYLNYIESVLDGEEDRSEKINALEAILGEVLNVNEVKTECMEIINMYDTPDSNDSKEINKPVENHDETLVKMLENNMRNLVSIPSKVVKRNSNEEDSDLMKIRKNILSHYAQKETNSEEEESDDLDIEDNTNVSSVVALKREQRERAREQSLRKKEKDKEDREKQKQLAQEKKDNKKKKAQKVERKR
;
A
#
# COMPACT_ATOMS: atom_id res chain seq x y z
N MET A 1 -5.23 -4.39 -18.14
CA MET A 1 -5.84 -4.35 -19.49
C MET A 1 -6.60 -5.64 -19.82
N SER A 2 -6.39 -6.76 -19.10
CA SER A 2 -7.01 -8.06 -19.41
C SER A 2 -8.42 -8.27 -18.82
N ASP A 3 -8.81 -7.46 -17.82
CA ASP A 3 -9.94 -7.80 -16.94
C ASP A 3 -11.28 -7.21 -17.40
N LYS A 4 -11.23 -6.12 -18.19
CA LYS A 4 -12.44 -5.69 -18.93
C LYS A 4 -12.83 -6.77 -19.94
N SER A 5 -11.87 -7.35 -20.65
CA SER A 5 -12.11 -8.37 -21.69
C SER A 5 -12.86 -9.60 -21.19
N SER A 6 -12.64 -10.05 -19.95
CA SER A 6 -13.39 -11.20 -19.40
C SER A 6 -14.88 -10.87 -19.19
N ARG A 7 -15.18 -9.67 -18.70
CA ARG A 7 -16.56 -9.19 -18.50
C ARG A 7 -17.25 -8.88 -19.82
N THR A 8 -16.53 -8.34 -20.80
CA THR A 8 -17.09 -8.10 -22.15
C THR A 8 -17.41 -9.41 -22.88
N VAL A 9 -16.55 -10.45 -22.74
CA VAL A 9 -16.80 -11.79 -23.31
C VAL A 9 -17.99 -12.49 -22.66
N TRP A 10 -18.20 -12.30 -21.35
CA TRP A 10 -19.39 -12.81 -20.68
C TRP A 10 -20.66 -12.10 -21.17
N LEU A 11 -20.61 -10.76 -21.21
CA LEU A 11 -21.74 -9.94 -21.64
C LEU A 11 -22.13 -10.26 -23.09
N SER A 12 -21.15 -10.46 -23.97
CA SER A 12 -21.43 -10.85 -25.35
C SER A 12 -22.05 -12.24 -25.48
N SER A 13 -21.58 -13.21 -24.69
CA SER A 13 -22.19 -14.54 -24.66
C SER A 13 -23.63 -14.48 -24.12
N LYS A 14 -23.93 -13.56 -23.20
CA LYS A 14 -25.27 -13.34 -22.66
C LYS A 14 -26.18 -12.67 -23.69
N LEU A 15 -25.70 -11.65 -24.41
CA LEU A 15 -26.44 -10.99 -25.49
C LEU A 15 -26.78 -11.96 -26.64
N LYS A 16 -25.87 -12.89 -26.97
CA LYS A 16 -26.14 -13.96 -27.96
C LYS A 16 -27.28 -14.88 -27.54
N GLN A 17 -27.45 -15.15 -26.24
CA GLN A 17 -28.58 -15.96 -25.75
C GLN A 17 -29.92 -15.25 -25.94
N PHE A 18 -29.91 -13.92 -25.90
CA PHE A 18 -31.09 -13.08 -26.16
C PHE A 18 -31.33 -12.79 -27.64
N ALA A 19 -30.53 -13.37 -28.54
CA ALA A 19 -30.54 -13.08 -29.97
C ALA A 19 -30.33 -11.58 -30.32
N LEU A 20 -29.58 -10.87 -29.47
CA LEU A 20 -29.17 -9.48 -29.68
C LEU A 20 -27.83 -9.40 -30.41
N ASP A 21 -27.65 -8.35 -31.20
CA ASP A 21 -26.39 -8.08 -31.89
C ASP A 21 -25.32 -7.60 -30.90
N GLU A 22 -24.25 -8.38 -30.75
CA GLU A 22 -23.14 -8.07 -29.86
C GLU A 22 -22.50 -6.71 -30.21
N GLU A 23 -22.28 -6.40 -31.48
CA GLU A 23 -21.45 -5.24 -31.86
C GLU A 23 -22.13 -3.90 -31.53
N ILE A 24 -23.47 -3.86 -31.59
CA ILE A 24 -24.28 -2.66 -31.34
C ILE A 24 -24.58 -2.53 -29.85
N TYR A 25 -25.05 -3.60 -29.21
CA TYR A 25 -25.53 -3.55 -27.84
C TYR A 25 -24.41 -3.60 -26.81
N LEU A 26 -23.28 -4.26 -27.11
CA LEU A 26 -22.15 -4.35 -26.17
C LEU A 26 -21.59 -2.97 -25.85
N ASN A 27 -21.28 -2.15 -26.85
CA ASN A 27 -20.72 -0.82 -26.65
C ASN A 27 -21.68 0.11 -25.88
N TYR A 28 -22.98 0.00 -26.15
CA TYR A 28 -23.97 0.84 -25.48
C TYR A 28 -24.17 0.43 -24.01
N ILE A 29 -24.27 -0.88 -23.75
CA ILE A 29 -24.40 -1.43 -22.40
C ILE A 29 -23.11 -1.19 -21.59
N GLU A 30 -21.93 -1.33 -22.20
CA GLU A 30 -20.65 -1.01 -21.56
C GLU A 30 -20.57 0.46 -21.15
N SER A 31 -21.02 1.38 -22.01
CA SER A 31 -21.06 2.80 -21.68
C SER A 31 -21.99 3.11 -20.50
N VAL A 32 -23.10 2.37 -20.37
CA VAL A 32 -24.04 2.50 -19.23
C VAL A 32 -23.42 1.92 -17.96
N LEU A 33 -22.73 0.78 -18.07
CA LEU A 33 -22.11 0.10 -16.92
C LEU A 33 -20.87 0.83 -16.39
N ASP A 34 -20.05 1.42 -17.27
CA ASP A 34 -18.89 2.25 -16.92
C ASP A 34 -19.29 3.68 -16.48
N GLY A 35 -20.56 4.07 -16.62
CA GLY A 35 -21.08 5.36 -16.17
C GLY A 35 -21.05 5.52 -14.64
N GLU A 36 -21.02 6.76 -14.15
CA GLU A 36 -21.05 7.12 -12.71
C GLU A 36 -22.48 7.12 -12.13
N GLU A 37 -23.47 6.67 -12.88
CA GLU A 37 -24.88 6.62 -12.48
C GLU A 37 -25.12 5.64 -11.32
N ASP A 38 -26.16 5.91 -10.53
CA ASP A 38 -26.53 5.05 -9.42
C ASP A 38 -26.99 3.67 -9.92
N ARG A 39 -26.85 2.64 -9.08
CA ARG A 39 -27.27 1.27 -9.43
C ARG A 39 -28.72 1.18 -9.90
N SER A 40 -29.62 1.99 -9.34
CA SER A 40 -31.03 2.04 -9.77
C SER A 40 -31.19 2.67 -11.15
N GLU A 41 -30.37 3.66 -11.49
CA GLU A 41 -30.40 4.33 -12.80
C GLU A 41 -29.84 3.41 -13.88
N LYS A 42 -28.74 2.70 -13.59
CA LYS A 42 -28.20 1.63 -14.45
C LYS A 42 -29.22 0.55 -14.75
N ILE A 43 -30.00 0.09 -13.75
CA ILE A 43 -31.08 -0.89 -13.99
C ILE A 43 -32.13 -0.31 -14.93
N ASN A 44 -32.59 0.92 -14.70
CA ASN A 44 -33.61 1.54 -15.54
C ASN A 44 -33.12 1.75 -16.99
N ALA A 45 -31.86 2.15 -17.16
CA ALA A 45 -31.23 2.31 -18.46
C ALA A 45 -31.13 0.96 -19.20
N LEU A 46 -30.69 -0.10 -18.52
CA LEU A 46 -30.65 -1.44 -19.11
C LEU A 46 -32.05 -2.00 -19.39
N GLU A 47 -33.03 -1.73 -18.54
CA GLU A 47 -34.44 -2.11 -18.76
C GLU A 47 -35.01 -1.40 -20.00
N ALA A 48 -34.61 -0.16 -20.29
CA ALA A 48 -35.02 0.53 -21.52
C ALA A 48 -34.42 -0.11 -22.78
N ILE A 49 -33.21 -0.67 -22.68
CA ILE A 49 -32.47 -1.29 -23.80
C ILE A 49 -32.96 -2.71 -24.05
N LEU A 50 -33.05 -3.50 -22.99
CA LEU A 50 -33.36 -4.92 -23.03
C LEU A 50 -34.86 -5.20 -22.94
N GLY A 51 -35.65 -4.25 -22.43
CA GLY A 51 -37.11 -4.34 -22.27
C GLY A 51 -37.89 -4.40 -23.58
N GLU A 52 -37.31 -3.94 -24.68
CA GLU A 52 -37.92 -4.10 -26.01
C GLU A 52 -37.81 -5.54 -26.53
N VAL A 53 -36.81 -6.30 -26.07
CA VAL A 53 -36.48 -7.63 -26.59
C VAL A 53 -36.84 -8.76 -25.63
N LEU A 54 -36.74 -8.52 -24.32
CA LEU A 54 -37.01 -9.51 -23.28
C LEU A 54 -38.37 -9.28 -22.62
N ASN A 55 -38.92 -10.33 -22.01
CA ASN A 55 -40.20 -10.24 -21.31
C ASN A 55 -40.08 -9.37 -20.05
N VAL A 56 -41.10 -8.56 -19.74
CA VAL A 56 -41.13 -7.59 -18.62
C VAL A 56 -40.69 -8.18 -17.27
N ASN A 57 -40.97 -9.46 -17.02
CA ASN A 57 -40.61 -10.13 -15.76
C ASN A 57 -39.17 -10.67 -15.74
N GLU A 58 -38.57 -10.93 -16.90
CA GLU A 58 -37.23 -11.50 -17.07
C GLU A 58 -36.18 -10.39 -17.25
N VAL A 59 -36.54 -9.26 -17.88
CA VAL A 59 -35.64 -8.12 -18.12
C VAL A 59 -35.01 -7.66 -16.82
N LYS A 60 -35.82 -7.44 -15.78
CA LYS A 60 -35.35 -6.91 -14.51
C LYS A 60 -34.38 -7.85 -13.79
N THR A 61 -34.63 -9.16 -13.84
CA THR A 61 -33.73 -10.16 -13.26
C THR A 61 -32.41 -10.22 -14.01
N GLU A 62 -32.46 -10.11 -15.33
CA GLU A 62 -31.27 -10.12 -16.19
C GLU A 62 -30.44 -8.84 -16.06
N CYS A 63 -31.08 -7.66 -15.99
CA CYS A 63 -30.40 -6.39 -15.71
C CYS A 63 -29.69 -6.40 -14.35
N MET A 64 -30.31 -6.99 -13.33
CA MET A 64 -29.68 -7.16 -12.02
C MET A 64 -28.49 -8.12 -12.07
N GLU A 65 -28.57 -9.20 -12.85
CA GLU A 65 -27.47 -10.15 -13.04
C GLU A 65 -26.28 -9.50 -13.75
N ILE A 66 -26.54 -8.74 -14.81
CA ILE A 66 -25.51 -8.01 -15.57
C ILE A 66 -24.78 -7.02 -14.66
N ILE A 67 -25.51 -6.22 -13.89
CA ILE A 67 -24.89 -5.25 -12.96
C ILE A 67 -24.13 -5.97 -11.85
N ASN A 68 -24.66 -7.07 -11.30
CA ASN A 68 -23.94 -7.84 -10.29
C ASN A 68 -22.62 -8.37 -10.82
N MET A 69 -22.60 -8.93 -12.04
CA MET A 69 -21.37 -9.43 -12.66
C MET A 69 -20.36 -8.31 -12.97
N TYR A 70 -20.85 -7.09 -13.22
CA TYR A 70 -20.01 -5.92 -13.47
C TYR A 70 -19.50 -5.24 -12.18
N ASP A 71 -20.32 -5.23 -11.13
CA ASP A 71 -20.01 -4.70 -9.79
C ASP A 71 -19.14 -5.67 -8.98
N THR A 72 -19.18 -6.98 -9.25
CA THR A 72 -18.29 -7.93 -8.58
C THR A 72 -16.85 -7.63 -8.98
N PRO A 73 -15.99 -7.14 -8.05
CA PRO A 73 -14.58 -7.08 -8.32
C PRO A 73 -14.09 -8.51 -8.49
N ASP A 74 -13.31 -8.78 -9.55
CA ASP A 74 -12.79 -10.10 -9.91
C ASP A 74 -12.25 -10.86 -8.70
N SER A 75 -13.15 -11.62 -8.07
CA SER A 75 -12.86 -12.43 -6.90
C SER A 75 -12.84 -13.85 -7.39
N ASN A 76 -11.65 -14.28 -7.79
CA ASN A 76 -11.29 -15.69 -7.82
C ASN A 76 -11.18 -16.27 -6.38
N ASP A 77 -11.98 -15.77 -5.43
CA ASP A 77 -12.11 -16.22 -4.05
C ASP A 77 -13.58 -16.48 -3.75
N SER A 78 -14.18 -17.37 -4.53
CA SER A 78 -15.39 -18.07 -4.11
C SER A 78 -15.02 -19.04 -2.99
N LYS A 79 -15.00 -18.55 -1.75
CA LYS A 79 -15.25 -19.27 -0.49
C LYS A 79 -15.08 -18.30 0.68
N GLU A 80 -16.16 -17.69 1.14
CA GLU A 80 -16.47 -17.70 2.59
C GLU A 80 -17.92 -17.26 2.84
N ILE A 81 -18.73 -18.26 3.12
CA ILE A 81 -20.05 -18.13 3.72
C ILE A 81 -19.84 -17.82 5.21
N ASN A 82 -20.45 -16.73 5.69
CA ASN A 82 -20.70 -16.33 7.08
C ASN A 82 -19.52 -15.89 7.98
N LYS A 83 -19.49 -14.59 8.31
CA LYS A 83 -19.15 -14.04 9.65
C LYS A 83 -19.75 -12.63 9.84
N PRO A 84 -20.14 -12.28 11.08
CA PRO A 84 -21.11 -11.21 11.37
C PRO A 84 -20.50 -9.80 11.29
N VAL A 85 -21.36 -8.84 10.95
CA VAL A 85 -21.12 -7.40 10.84
C VAL A 85 -20.31 -6.88 12.04
N GLU A 86 -19.03 -6.55 11.81
CA GLU A 86 -18.18 -5.88 12.80
C GLU A 86 -18.44 -4.37 12.73
N ASN A 87 -18.71 -3.78 13.90
CA ASN A 87 -19.09 -2.38 14.06
C ASN A 87 -17.91 -1.47 13.65
N HIS A 88 -18.07 -0.74 12.54
CA HIS A 88 -16.98 -0.02 11.88
C HIS A 88 -16.32 1.05 12.77
N ASP A 89 -17.07 1.54 13.76
CA ASP A 89 -16.59 2.51 14.75
C ASP A 89 -15.49 1.96 15.65
N GLU A 90 -15.57 0.69 16.05
CA GLU A 90 -14.54 0.08 16.90
C GLU A 90 -13.24 -0.19 16.13
N THR A 91 -13.35 -0.53 14.85
CA THR A 91 -12.20 -0.69 13.95
C THR A 91 -11.52 0.64 13.63
N LEU A 92 -12.31 1.71 13.44
CA LEU A 92 -11.77 3.04 13.17
C LEU A 92 -11.01 3.61 14.38
N VAL A 93 -11.57 3.45 15.58
CA VAL A 93 -10.93 3.88 16.84
C VAL A 93 -9.60 3.16 17.03
N LYS A 94 -9.53 1.85 16.77
CA LYS A 94 -8.28 1.06 16.87
C LYS A 94 -7.23 1.48 15.84
N MET A 95 -7.63 1.83 14.62
CA MET A 95 -6.68 2.33 13.60
C MET A 95 -6.14 3.72 13.92
N LEU A 96 -6.98 4.62 14.43
CA LEU A 96 -6.55 5.97 14.84
C LEU A 96 -5.58 5.91 16.01
N GLU A 97 -5.86 5.09 17.03
CA GLU A 97 -4.97 4.94 18.20
C GLU A 97 -3.57 4.43 17.82
N ASN A 98 -3.49 3.53 16.83
CA ASN A 98 -2.21 3.02 16.32
C ASN A 98 -1.44 4.05 15.49
N ASN A 99 -2.12 4.84 14.66
CA ASN A 99 -1.46 5.85 13.82
C ASN A 99 -0.95 7.04 14.65
N MET A 100 -1.70 7.44 15.70
CA MET A 100 -1.30 8.51 16.61
C MET A 100 -0.01 8.19 17.39
N ARG A 101 0.24 6.92 17.70
CA ARG A 101 1.48 6.50 18.38
C ARG A 101 2.72 6.58 17.48
N ASN A 102 2.58 6.40 16.17
CA ASN A 102 3.71 6.38 15.25
C ASN A 102 4.20 7.78 14.82
N LEU A 103 3.36 8.81 14.93
CA LEU A 103 3.67 10.18 14.49
C LEU A 103 4.53 11.01 15.46
N VAL A 104 4.76 10.55 16.70
CA VAL A 104 5.44 11.36 17.75
C VAL A 104 6.98 11.30 17.69
N SER A 105 7.60 10.59 16.73
CA SER A 105 9.07 10.43 16.75
C SER A 105 9.78 10.55 15.41
N ILE A 106 9.79 11.74 14.79
CA ILE A 106 10.91 12.18 13.94
C ILE A 106 11.16 13.69 14.16
N PRO A 107 12.33 14.12 14.68
CA PRO A 107 12.70 15.53 14.66
C PRO A 107 13.24 15.94 13.29
N SER A 108 12.70 17.05 12.78
CA SER A 108 13.11 17.80 11.59
C SER A 108 14.63 18.02 11.50
N LYS A 109 15.24 17.72 10.35
CA LYS A 109 16.54 18.30 9.98
C LYS A 109 16.64 18.60 8.49
N VAL A 110 16.48 19.89 8.22
CA VAL A 110 16.81 20.61 6.99
C VAL A 110 18.25 20.31 6.55
N VAL A 111 18.49 19.95 5.30
CA VAL A 111 19.83 19.99 4.67
C VAL A 111 19.71 20.46 3.22
N LYS A 112 20.07 21.72 2.98
CA LYS A 112 20.49 22.24 1.65
C LYS A 112 21.88 21.68 1.34
N ARG A 113 22.13 21.18 0.14
CA ARG A 113 23.49 21.03 -0.41
C ARG A 113 23.51 21.35 -1.91
N ASN A 114 24.45 22.22 -2.28
CA ASN A 114 24.88 22.53 -3.63
C ASN A 114 26.20 21.78 -3.86
N SER A 115 26.46 21.22 -5.05
CA SER A 115 27.76 21.32 -5.77
C SER A 115 27.81 20.47 -7.06
N ASN A 116 27.90 21.16 -8.20
CA ASN A 116 28.42 20.89 -9.56
C ASN A 116 28.87 19.50 -10.07
N GLU A 117 29.11 18.48 -9.26
CA GLU A 117 29.52 17.15 -9.77
C GLU A 117 28.32 16.34 -10.27
N GLU A 118 27.17 16.51 -9.60
CA GLU A 118 25.90 15.92 -10.01
C GLU A 118 25.50 16.36 -11.42
N ASP A 119 25.90 17.56 -11.85
CA ASP A 119 25.64 18.08 -13.20
C ASP A 119 26.34 17.25 -14.29
N SER A 120 27.54 16.71 -14.03
CA SER A 120 28.24 15.86 -15.01
C SER A 120 27.47 14.57 -15.27
N ASP A 121 27.01 13.92 -14.20
CA ASP A 121 26.33 12.64 -14.30
C ASP A 121 24.91 12.82 -14.82
N LEU A 122 24.23 13.90 -14.42
CA LEU A 122 22.98 14.35 -15.05
C LEU A 122 23.15 14.61 -16.55
N MET A 123 24.27 15.18 -16.98
CA MET A 123 24.52 15.47 -18.40
C MET A 123 24.82 14.20 -19.19
N LYS A 124 25.50 13.20 -18.59
CA LYS A 124 25.67 11.86 -19.19
C LYS A 124 24.34 11.14 -19.32
N ILE A 125 23.51 11.16 -18.28
CA ILE A 125 22.17 10.56 -18.27
C ILE A 125 21.31 11.23 -19.35
N ARG A 126 21.30 12.56 -19.41
CA ARG A 126 20.55 13.32 -20.43
C ARG A 126 21.02 13.01 -21.84
N LYS A 127 22.33 12.90 -22.06
CA LYS A 127 22.90 12.53 -23.37
C LYS A 127 22.51 11.11 -23.77
N ASN A 128 22.53 10.16 -22.83
CA ASN A 128 22.17 8.76 -23.09
C ASN A 128 20.69 8.63 -23.47
N ILE A 129 19.81 9.28 -22.69
CA ILE A 129 18.37 9.34 -22.98
C ILE A 129 18.14 9.93 -24.37
N LEU A 130 18.79 11.07 -24.68
CA LEU A 130 18.61 11.73 -25.98
C LEU A 130 19.13 10.87 -27.15
N SER A 131 20.22 10.13 -26.96
CA SER A 131 20.74 9.17 -27.94
C SER A 131 19.78 8.01 -28.19
N HIS A 132 19.11 7.52 -27.15
CA HIS A 132 18.16 6.41 -27.26
C HIS A 132 16.93 6.81 -28.08
N TYR A 133 16.46 8.05 -27.91
CA TYR A 133 15.41 8.60 -28.76
C TYR A 133 15.89 8.88 -30.19
N ALA A 134 17.13 9.35 -30.38
CA ALA A 134 17.70 9.57 -31.71
C ALA A 134 17.85 8.26 -32.50
N GLN A 135 18.26 7.16 -31.86
CA GLN A 135 18.31 5.83 -32.48
C GLN A 135 16.93 5.30 -32.84
N LYS A 136 15.92 5.56 -31.99
CA LYS A 136 14.53 5.14 -32.21
C LYS A 136 13.84 5.88 -33.37
N GLU A 137 14.25 7.12 -33.67
CA GLU A 137 13.78 7.85 -34.86
C GLU A 137 14.42 7.32 -36.16
N THR A 138 15.62 6.72 -36.10
CA THR A 138 16.34 6.29 -37.32
C THR A 138 16.25 4.80 -37.63
N ASN A 139 15.95 3.93 -36.66
CA ASN A 139 15.95 2.48 -36.88
C ASN A 139 14.53 1.90 -36.81
N SER A 140 13.84 1.98 -37.93
CA SER A 140 12.51 1.41 -38.16
C SER A 140 12.57 -0.04 -38.68
N GLU A 141 13.59 -0.82 -38.33
CA GLU A 141 13.69 -2.24 -38.71
C GLU A 141 14.21 -3.07 -37.53
N GLU A 142 13.30 -3.95 -37.09
CA GLU A 142 13.47 -5.29 -36.49
C GLU A 142 14.82 -5.62 -35.83
N GLU A 143 14.78 -5.85 -34.50
CA GLU A 143 15.50 -6.97 -33.87
C GLU A 143 14.95 -7.23 -32.46
N GLU A 144 14.42 -8.45 -32.28
CA GLU A 144 13.94 -9.02 -31.04
C GLU A 144 15.16 -9.35 -30.15
N SER A 145 15.29 -8.70 -28.99
CA SER A 145 16.34 -9.01 -27.99
C SER A 145 15.69 -9.46 -26.68
N ASP A 146 15.69 -10.77 -26.48
CA ASP A 146 15.21 -11.49 -25.29
C ASP A 146 16.24 -11.45 -24.14
N ASP A 147 16.91 -10.30 -23.97
CA ASP A 147 18.04 -10.10 -23.05
C ASP A 147 17.83 -8.81 -22.22
N LEU A 148 16.59 -8.60 -21.77
CA LEU A 148 16.30 -7.52 -20.83
C LEU A 148 16.79 -7.96 -19.44
N ASP A 149 17.96 -7.46 -19.05
CA ASP A 149 18.46 -7.37 -17.67
C ASP A 149 17.50 -6.51 -16.84
N ILE A 150 16.30 -7.04 -16.59
CA ILE A 150 15.26 -6.37 -15.81
C ILE A 150 15.62 -6.57 -14.35
N GLU A 151 16.22 -5.54 -13.77
CA GLU A 151 16.53 -5.49 -12.35
C GLU A 151 15.29 -5.81 -11.49
N ASP A 152 15.49 -6.63 -10.45
CA ASP A 152 14.45 -7.00 -9.50
C ASP A 152 13.79 -5.76 -8.85
N ASN A 153 12.52 -5.90 -8.48
CA ASN A 153 11.78 -4.86 -7.80
C ASN A 153 12.40 -4.52 -6.42
N THR A 154 13.21 -3.47 -6.40
CA THR A 154 13.93 -2.95 -5.21
C THR A 154 12.99 -2.42 -4.12
N ASN A 155 11.75 -2.08 -4.46
CA ASN A 155 10.77 -1.58 -3.48
C ASN A 155 10.32 -2.67 -2.52
N VAL A 156 10.13 -3.90 -3.02
CA VAL A 156 9.71 -5.04 -2.19
C VAL A 156 10.79 -5.38 -1.15
N SER A 157 12.05 -5.45 -1.59
CA SER A 157 13.19 -5.69 -0.70
C SER A 157 13.35 -4.59 0.36
N SER A 158 13.19 -3.32 -0.05
CA SER A 158 13.30 -2.15 0.83
C SER A 158 12.24 -2.15 1.94
N VAL A 159 10.99 -2.47 1.61
CA VAL A 159 9.88 -2.52 2.59
C VAL A 159 10.09 -3.65 3.60
N VAL A 160 10.54 -4.83 3.14
CA VAL A 160 10.83 -5.97 4.03
C VAL A 160 12.00 -5.66 4.96
N ALA A 161 13.07 -5.05 4.44
CA ALA A 161 14.24 -4.64 5.23
C ALA A 161 13.85 -3.62 6.32
N LEU A 162 13.07 -2.59 5.95
CA LEU A 162 12.63 -1.54 6.87
C LEU A 162 11.73 -2.09 7.99
N LYS A 163 10.84 -3.05 7.67
CA LYS A 163 10.01 -3.74 8.69
C LYS A 163 10.83 -4.61 9.64
N ARG A 164 11.91 -5.23 9.15
CA ARG A 164 12.84 -6.01 9.98
C ARG A 164 13.64 -5.09 10.90
N GLU A 165 14.18 -3.99 10.39
CA GLU A 165 14.94 -3.01 11.17
C GLU A 165 14.09 -2.38 12.29
N GLN A 166 12.83 -2.03 12.00
CA GLN A 166 11.92 -1.50 13.03
C GLN A 166 11.72 -2.47 14.19
N ARG A 167 11.58 -3.78 13.89
CA ARG A 167 11.44 -4.82 14.91
C ARG A 167 12.69 -4.98 15.75
N GLU A 168 13.87 -4.92 15.14
CA GLU A 168 15.15 -5.03 15.84
C GLU A 168 15.43 -3.82 16.72
N ARG A 169 15.22 -2.61 16.19
CA ARG A 169 15.35 -1.35 16.93
C ARG A 169 14.45 -1.30 18.16
N ALA A 170 13.22 -1.82 18.08
CA ALA A 170 12.32 -1.91 19.22
C ALA A 170 12.85 -2.84 20.33
N ARG A 171 13.49 -3.96 19.96
CA ARG A 171 14.09 -4.89 20.93
C ARG A 171 15.33 -4.28 21.60
N GLU A 172 16.21 -3.66 20.83
CA GLU A 172 17.41 -2.99 21.36
C GLU A 172 17.06 -1.85 22.31
N GLN A 173 16.07 -1.02 21.96
CA GLN A 173 15.62 0.07 22.85
C GLN A 173 15.05 -0.46 24.17
N SER A 174 14.34 -1.58 24.16
CA SER A 174 13.82 -2.22 25.37
C SER A 174 14.95 -2.74 26.26
N LEU A 175 15.94 -3.41 25.67
CA LEU A 175 17.11 -3.94 26.39
C LEU A 175 17.95 -2.79 26.96
N ARG A 176 18.25 -1.78 26.15
CA ARG A 176 19.04 -0.61 26.56
C ARG A 176 18.36 0.18 27.68
N LYS A 177 17.03 0.29 27.67
CA LYS A 177 16.30 0.94 28.78
C LYS A 177 16.43 0.14 30.08
N LYS A 178 16.25 -1.18 30.02
CA LYS A 178 16.41 -2.06 31.20
C LYS A 178 17.84 -2.00 31.76
N GLU A 179 18.84 -1.97 30.88
CA GLU A 179 20.25 -1.86 31.26
C GLU A 179 20.54 -0.51 31.92
N LYS A 180 20.09 0.60 31.32
CA LYS A 180 20.26 1.94 31.89
C LYS A 180 19.58 2.06 33.26
N ASP A 181 18.36 1.56 33.42
CA ASP A 181 17.65 1.59 34.70
C ASP A 181 18.38 0.75 35.77
N LYS A 182 19.04 -0.35 35.37
CA LYS A 182 19.86 -1.19 36.26
C LYS A 182 21.15 -0.48 36.66
N GLU A 183 21.85 0.13 35.70
CA GLU A 183 23.08 0.90 35.94
C GLU A 183 22.83 2.11 36.83
N ASP A 184 21.76 2.87 36.60
CA ASP A 184 21.42 4.04 37.42
C ASP A 184 21.09 3.63 38.86
N ARG A 185 20.37 2.51 39.04
CA ARG A 185 20.10 1.95 40.38
C ARG A 185 21.38 1.51 41.07
N GLU A 186 22.32 0.92 40.33
CA GLU A 186 23.59 0.50 40.89
C GLU A 186 24.49 1.70 41.25
N LYS A 187 24.59 2.70 40.37
CA LYS A 187 25.29 3.97 40.65
C LYS A 187 24.75 4.67 41.87
N GLN A 188 23.43 4.75 42.03
CA GLN A 188 22.82 5.34 43.23
C GLN A 188 23.19 4.57 44.51
N LYS A 189 23.21 3.24 44.44
CA LYS A 189 23.64 2.39 45.58
C LYS A 189 25.12 2.59 45.90
N GLN A 190 25.99 2.63 44.89
CA GLN A 190 27.43 2.85 45.04
C GLN A 190 27.71 4.24 45.66
N LEU A 191 27.10 5.31 45.12
CA LEU A 191 27.24 6.66 45.65
C LEU A 191 26.75 6.78 47.11
N ALA A 192 25.67 6.08 47.46
CA ALA A 192 25.18 6.06 48.83
C ALA A 192 26.17 5.34 49.78
N GLN A 193 26.78 4.25 49.32
CA GLN A 193 27.77 3.50 50.08
C GLN A 193 29.09 4.29 50.23
N GLU A 194 29.59 4.91 49.16
CA GLU A 194 30.78 5.77 49.21
C GLU A 194 30.60 6.97 50.14
N LYS A 195 29.42 7.61 50.12
CA LYS A 195 29.10 8.69 51.07
C LYS A 195 29.11 8.20 52.51
N LYS A 196 28.59 7.00 52.78
CA LYS A 196 28.63 6.39 54.12
C LYS A 196 30.07 6.08 54.55
N ASP A 197 30.88 5.49 53.68
CA ASP A 197 32.26 5.11 53.99
C ASP A 197 33.18 6.32 54.12
N ASN A 198 32.99 7.35 53.30
CA ASN A 198 33.70 8.62 53.44
C ASN A 198 33.37 9.32 54.76
N LYS A 199 32.11 9.30 55.20
CA LYS A 199 31.72 9.83 56.52
C LYS A 199 32.38 9.03 57.65
N LYS A 200 32.39 7.70 57.58
CA LYS A 200 33.06 6.84 58.57
C LYS A 200 34.57 7.10 58.63
N LYS A 201 35.25 7.15 57.48
CA LYS A 201 36.69 7.46 57.38
C LYS A 201 37.01 8.84 57.95
N LYS A 202 36.17 9.85 57.70
CA LYS A 202 36.34 11.20 58.29
C LYS A 202 36.18 11.18 59.81
N ALA A 203 35.16 10.50 60.33
CA ALA A 203 34.96 10.38 61.78
C ALA A 203 36.13 9.69 62.49
N GLN A 204 36.60 8.55 61.95
CA GLN A 204 37.72 7.81 62.52
C GLN A 204 39.04 8.61 62.53
N LYS A 205 39.27 9.47 61.53
CA LYS A 205 40.45 10.36 61.50
C LYS A 205 40.38 11.47 62.55
N VAL A 206 39.18 11.93 62.92
CA VAL A 206 38.99 12.95 63.98
C VAL A 206 39.25 12.35 65.35
N GLU A 207 38.78 11.12 65.61
CA GLU A 207 39.01 10.42 66.88
C GLU A 207 40.48 10.05 67.09
N ARG A 208 41.23 9.72 66.03
CA ARG A 208 42.67 9.44 66.13
C ARG A 208 43.54 10.69 66.31
N LYS A 209 42.99 11.88 66.10
CA LYS A 209 43.71 13.17 66.20
C LYS A 209 43.42 13.92 67.50
N ARG A 210 42.39 13.51 68.25
CA ARG A 210 42.13 13.95 69.62
C ARG A 210 42.80 13.01 70.61
#